data_AF-X0UQN6-F1
#
_entry.id   AF-X0UQN6-F1
#
_cell.length_a   1.000
_cell.length_b   1.000
_cell.length_c   1.000
_cell.angle_alpha   90.00
_cell.angle_beta   90.00
_cell.angle_gamma   90.00
#
_symmetry.space_group_name_H-M   'P 1'
#
loop_
_entity.id
_entity.type
_entity.pdbx_description
1 polymer ?
#
loop_
_entity_poly.entity_id
_entity_poly.type
_entity_poly.pdbx_seq_one_letter_code
_entity_poly.pdbx_strand_id
1 'polypeptide(L)'
;MGNSMGKQFVITSFGESHGRCVGVVVDGCPAGLAVSQQEIQTEVDRRRPGDGPASTSRAEADRVEVLSGIYNGRTTGAPIGLLIWNQDIDSSQYLKDRFLPRPGHADFTAYTKYGGFNDFRGGGRFSGRITATFVMAGAVARKLLGIIGVEVVAHTVAIGGIEAGAKQVEEVKASAESNRLRCADPEAAEEMLRAIEKARTDGDSLGGVIEGIALNVPAGLGEPVFDTLEGDLSRAMCAIPAVKGVEFGS
;
A
#
# COMPACT_ATOMS: atom_id res chain seq x y z
N MET A 1 -8.21 -17.34 -7.20
CA MET A 1 -8.00 -16.05 -6.51
C MET A 1 -6.89 -15.35 -7.26
N GLY A 2 -7.08 -14.09 -7.68
CA GLY A 2 -6.00 -13.33 -8.30
C GLY A 2 -5.04 -12.86 -7.22
N ASN A 3 -3.83 -13.44 -7.16
CA ASN A 3 -2.78 -13.03 -6.22
C ASN A 3 -1.61 -12.33 -6.94
N SER A 4 -1.69 -12.25 -8.26
CA SER A 4 -0.66 -11.71 -9.12
C SER A 4 -1.18 -10.53 -9.92
N MET A 5 -0.33 -9.53 -10.13
CA MET A 5 -0.61 -8.34 -10.93
C MET A 5 0.61 -8.02 -11.80
N GLY A 6 0.36 -7.57 -13.04
CA GLY A 6 1.40 -7.28 -14.03
C GLY A 6 1.49 -8.34 -15.13
N LYS A 7 2.29 -8.04 -16.17
CA LYS A 7 2.52 -8.93 -17.33
C LYS A 7 3.98 -9.36 -17.47
N GLN A 8 4.88 -8.37 -17.59
CA GLN A 8 6.32 -8.61 -17.67
C GLN A 8 6.95 -8.46 -16.28
N PHE A 9 6.69 -7.32 -15.63
CA PHE A 9 6.98 -7.14 -14.21
C PHE A 9 5.78 -7.62 -13.40
N VAL A 10 5.87 -8.82 -12.84
CA VAL A 10 4.75 -9.47 -12.16
C VAL A 10 5.02 -9.51 -10.65
N ILE A 11 4.09 -8.97 -9.88
CA ILE A 11 4.12 -9.10 -8.42
C ILE A 11 3.13 -10.19 -8.02
N THR A 12 3.55 -11.11 -7.16
CA THR A 12 2.69 -12.15 -6.58
C THR A 12 2.74 -12.05 -5.07
N SER A 13 1.64 -11.59 -4.47
CA SER A 13 1.53 -11.41 -3.03
C SER A 13 1.07 -12.71 -2.36
N PHE A 14 1.62 -13.02 -1.19
CA PHE A 14 1.24 -14.17 -0.37
C PHE A 14 1.21 -13.83 1.13
N GLY A 15 0.69 -14.78 1.91
CA GLY A 15 0.55 -14.65 3.36
C GLY A 15 -0.74 -13.95 3.79
N GLU A 16 -0.93 -13.94 5.11
CA GLU A 16 -2.16 -13.51 5.79
C GLU A 16 -1.77 -12.68 7.02
N SER A 17 -2.66 -11.78 7.44
CA SER A 17 -2.36 -10.84 8.53
C SER A 17 -2.05 -11.49 9.88
N HIS A 18 -2.64 -12.66 10.16
CA HIS A 18 -2.42 -13.45 11.38
C HIS A 18 -1.71 -14.79 11.08
N GLY A 19 -1.18 -14.94 9.86
CA GLY A 19 -0.28 -16.03 9.49
C GLY A 19 1.13 -15.79 10.00
N ARG A 20 2.09 -16.64 9.60
CA ARG A 20 3.50 -16.49 10.02
C ARG A 20 4.18 -15.25 9.42
N CYS A 21 3.82 -14.89 8.20
CA CYS A 21 4.41 -13.78 7.47
C CYS A 21 3.45 -13.28 6.38
N VAL A 22 3.80 -12.12 5.82
CA VAL A 22 3.32 -11.66 4.52
C VAL A 22 4.53 -11.46 3.61
N GLY A 23 4.35 -11.67 2.31
CA GLY A 23 5.46 -11.53 1.37
C GLY A 23 5.02 -11.32 -0.07
N VAL A 24 6.01 -11.02 -0.90
CA VAL A 24 5.84 -10.82 -2.34
C VAL A 24 6.96 -11.49 -3.10
N VAL A 25 6.61 -12.08 -4.24
CA VAL A 25 7.56 -12.43 -5.29
C VAL A 25 7.43 -11.41 -6.41
N VAL A 26 8.54 -10.79 -6.80
CA VAL A 26 8.62 -9.91 -7.97
C VAL A 26 9.39 -10.63 -9.07
N ASP A 27 8.69 -10.92 -10.17
CA ASP A 27 9.26 -11.57 -11.34
C ASP A 27 9.40 -10.59 -12.51
N GLY A 28 10.35 -10.85 -13.41
CA GLY A 28 10.65 -10.03 -14.59
C GLY A 28 11.38 -8.71 -14.30
N CYS A 29 11.98 -8.55 -13.10
CA CYS A 29 12.89 -7.44 -12.83
C CYS A 29 14.24 -7.70 -13.53
N PRO A 30 14.76 -6.78 -14.39
CA PRO A 30 16.00 -6.99 -15.11
C PRO A 30 17.19 -7.13 -14.15
N ALA A 31 18.20 -7.90 -14.55
CA ALA A 31 19.45 -8.03 -13.79
C ALA A 31 20.25 -6.72 -13.77
N GLY A 32 21.00 -6.49 -12.69
CA GLY A 32 21.93 -5.36 -12.56
C GLY A 32 21.34 -4.07 -11.97
N LEU A 33 20.01 -4.01 -11.76
CA LEU A 33 19.35 -2.89 -11.08
C LEU A 33 19.93 -2.74 -9.67
N ALA A 34 20.46 -1.56 -9.35
CA ALA A 34 20.94 -1.26 -8.01
C ALA A 34 19.76 -1.10 -7.06
N VAL A 35 19.66 -2.00 -6.08
CA VAL A 35 18.60 -2.00 -5.05
C VAL A 35 19.11 -2.75 -3.83
N SER A 36 18.98 -2.12 -2.67
CA SER A 36 19.36 -2.70 -1.38
C SER A 36 18.12 -2.99 -0.52
N GLN A 37 18.28 -3.94 0.41
CA GLN A 37 17.26 -4.21 1.44
C GLN A 37 16.94 -2.95 2.25
N GLN A 38 17.94 -2.09 2.51
CA GLN A 38 17.75 -0.86 3.27
C GLN A 38 16.84 0.14 2.55
N GLU A 39 17.00 0.31 1.23
CA GLU A 39 16.12 1.18 0.44
C GLU A 39 14.68 0.66 0.42
N ILE A 40 14.49 -0.66 0.33
CA ILE A 40 13.16 -1.28 0.43
C ILE A 40 12.58 -1.07 1.83
N GLN A 41 13.39 -1.24 2.88
CA GLN A 41 12.98 -1.01 4.26
C GLN A 41 12.51 0.43 4.47
N THR A 42 13.19 1.43 3.91
CA THR A 42 12.77 2.83 4.00
C THR A 42 11.36 3.05 3.44
N GLU A 43 11.02 2.45 2.30
CA GLU A 43 9.66 2.55 1.75
C GLU A 43 8.63 1.80 2.64
N VAL A 44 8.99 0.65 3.21
CA VAL A 44 8.13 -0.08 4.15
C VAL A 44 7.92 0.70 5.44
N ASP A 45 8.94 1.36 5.97
CA ASP A 45 8.84 2.23 7.15
C ASP A 45 7.92 3.41 6.87
N ARG A 46 7.96 3.97 5.66
CA ARG A 46 7.02 5.01 5.21
C ARG A 46 5.57 4.52 5.19
N ARG A 47 5.30 3.23 5.00
CA ARG A 47 3.93 2.67 5.06
C ARG A 47 3.42 2.54 6.50
N ARG A 48 4.32 2.36 7.46
CA ARG A 48 3.93 2.07 8.84
C ARG A 48 3.13 3.24 9.39
N PRO A 49 2.00 2.96 10.08
CA PRO A 49 1.28 4.01 10.77
C PRO A 49 2.16 4.52 11.91
N GLY A 50 2.67 5.75 11.81
CA GLY A 50 3.60 6.33 12.80
C GLY A 50 2.94 6.59 14.17
N ASP A 51 3.74 6.83 15.22
CA ASP A 51 3.26 6.98 16.60
C ASP A 51 2.29 8.17 16.79
N GLY A 52 0.98 7.93 16.90
CA GLY A 52 -0.02 8.93 17.34
C GLY A 52 -1.45 8.66 16.85
N PRO A 53 -2.34 9.66 16.87
CA PRO A 53 -3.78 9.40 16.93
C PRO A 53 -4.39 8.78 15.66
N ALA A 54 -3.70 8.88 14.53
CA ALA A 54 -4.08 8.25 13.27
C ALA A 54 -3.59 6.79 13.11
N SER A 55 -2.90 6.20 14.10
CA SER A 55 -2.32 4.85 14.00
C SER A 55 -3.09 3.76 14.72
N THR A 56 -2.95 2.54 14.20
CA THR A 56 -3.36 1.32 14.90
C THR A 56 -2.39 1.01 16.06
N SER A 57 -2.85 0.35 17.11
CA SER A 57 -2.04 -0.05 18.28
C SER A 57 -0.92 -1.07 18.02
N ARG A 58 -0.80 -1.61 16.80
CA ARG A 58 0.20 -2.65 16.47
C ARG A 58 1.56 -2.02 16.19
N ALA A 59 2.56 -2.37 17.00
CA ALA A 59 3.94 -1.93 16.85
C ALA A 59 4.82 -3.00 16.19
N GLU A 60 4.40 -3.54 15.04
CA GLU A 60 5.25 -4.46 14.28
C GLU A 60 6.38 -3.66 13.60
N ALA A 61 7.62 -4.12 13.79
CA ALA A 61 8.80 -3.46 13.24
C ALA A 61 8.92 -3.58 11.71
N ASP A 62 8.04 -4.36 11.06
CA ASP A 62 7.98 -4.61 9.62
C ASP A 62 9.35 -4.76 8.96
N ARG A 63 10.18 -5.64 9.53
CA ARG A 63 11.52 -5.91 9.02
C ARG A 63 11.41 -6.72 7.73
N VAL A 64 11.85 -6.12 6.63
CA VAL A 64 11.96 -6.75 5.32
C VAL A 64 13.13 -7.73 5.34
N GLU A 65 12.88 -8.95 4.89
CA GLU A 65 13.90 -9.96 4.62
C GLU A 65 13.88 -10.32 3.14
N VAL A 66 15.06 -10.33 2.53
CA VAL A 66 15.27 -10.68 1.12
C VAL A 66 15.67 -12.15 1.03
N LEU A 67 14.85 -12.96 0.37
CA LEU A 67 15.09 -14.38 0.19
C LEU A 67 15.86 -14.72 -1.08
N SER A 68 15.65 -13.96 -2.16
CA SER A 68 16.18 -14.26 -3.48
C SER A 68 16.23 -13.04 -4.38
N GLY A 69 16.86 -13.17 -5.55
CA GLY A 69 16.80 -12.19 -6.64
C GLY A 69 17.63 -10.93 -6.44
N ILE A 70 18.23 -10.72 -5.27
CA ILE A 70 19.18 -9.63 -4.99
C ILE A 70 20.47 -10.22 -4.40
N TYR A 71 21.61 -9.82 -4.96
CA TYR A 71 22.93 -10.21 -4.50
C TYR A 71 23.89 -9.02 -4.62
N ASN A 72 24.67 -8.74 -3.57
CA ASN A 72 25.58 -7.60 -3.49
C ASN A 72 24.95 -6.25 -3.91
N GLY A 73 23.71 -6.00 -3.44
CA GLY A 73 23.00 -4.74 -3.70
C GLY A 73 22.49 -4.58 -5.13
N ARG A 74 22.42 -5.65 -5.91
CA ARG A 74 21.92 -5.64 -7.28
C ARG A 74 20.96 -6.79 -7.54
N THR A 75 19.99 -6.57 -8.41
CA THR A 75 19.11 -7.64 -8.89
C THR A 75 19.91 -8.64 -9.74
N THR A 76 19.56 -9.91 -9.67
CA THR A 76 20.21 -10.98 -10.44
C THR A 76 19.46 -11.37 -11.71
N GLY A 77 18.24 -10.84 -11.90
CA GLY A 77 17.31 -11.26 -12.95
C GLY A 77 16.46 -12.48 -12.58
N ALA A 78 16.80 -13.17 -11.48
CA ALA A 78 15.92 -14.19 -10.89
C ALA A 78 14.76 -13.53 -10.11
N PRO A 79 13.67 -14.26 -9.84
CA PRO A 79 12.57 -13.74 -9.03
C PRO A 79 13.05 -13.24 -7.67
N ILE A 80 12.61 -12.04 -7.30
CA ILE A 80 12.94 -11.39 -6.03
C ILE A 80 11.88 -11.78 -5.00
N GLY A 81 12.27 -12.59 -4.02
CA GLY A 81 11.42 -12.96 -2.89
C GLY A 81 11.66 -12.02 -1.71
N LEU A 82 10.61 -11.36 -1.24
CA LEU A 82 10.63 -10.46 -0.09
C LEU A 82 9.57 -10.89 0.93
N LEU A 83 9.91 -10.84 2.21
CA LEU A 83 8.96 -11.18 3.28
C LEU A 83 9.08 -10.24 4.49
N ILE A 84 8.01 -10.21 5.27
CA ILE A 84 7.97 -9.61 6.61
C ILE A 84 7.33 -10.63 7.56
N TRP A 85 8.01 -10.95 8.66
CA TRP A 85 7.47 -11.81 9.72
C TRP A 85 6.42 -11.06 10.54
N ASN A 86 5.30 -11.73 10.84
CA ASN A 86 4.33 -11.20 11.79
C ASN A 86 4.77 -11.63 13.20
N GLN A 87 4.89 -10.68 14.14
CA GLN A 87 5.48 -10.92 15.46
C GLN A 87 4.52 -10.62 16.62
N ASP A 88 3.55 -9.72 16.42
CA ASP A 88 2.65 -9.25 17.48
C ASP A 88 1.19 -9.52 17.12
N ILE A 89 0.84 -10.81 17.07
CA ILE A 89 -0.48 -11.28 16.63
C ILE A 89 -1.33 -11.65 17.85
N ASP A 90 -2.24 -10.75 18.25
CA ASP A 90 -3.35 -11.11 19.13
C ASP A 90 -4.62 -11.42 18.33
N SER A 91 -5.03 -12.69 18.36
CA SER A 91 -6.24 -13.16 17.67
C SER A 91 -7.46 -13.26 18.58
N SER A 92 -7.32 -13.00 19.88
CA SER A 92 -8.32 -13.29 20.92
C SER A 92 -9.67 -12.62 20.64
N GLN A 93 -9.67 -11.36 20.21
CA GLN A 93 -10.89 -10.62 19.90
C GLN A 93 -11.60 -11.19 18.66
N TYR A 94 -10.85 -11.54 17.60
CA TYR A 94 -11.44 -12.11 16.39
C TYR A 94 -12.06 -13.49 16.61
N LEU A 95 -11.59 -14.26 17.59
CA LEU A 95 -12.18 -15.55 17.95
C LEU A 95 -13.58 -15.39 18.56
N LYS A 96 -13.82 -14.33 19.34
CA LYS A 96 -15.13 -14.05 19.95
C LYS A 96 -16.17 -13.69 18.91
N ASP A 97 -15.75 -12.91 17.91
CA ASP A 97 -16.64 -12.34 16.90
C ASP A 97 -16.63 -13.15 15.58
N ARG A 98 -16.16 -14.40 15.60
CA ARG A 98 -15.96 -15.23 14.40
C ARG A 98 -17.18 -15.31 13.49
N PHE A 99 -18.37 -15.36 14.07
CA PHE A 99 -19.64 -15.50 13.35
C PHE A 99 -20.43 -14.19 13.26
N LEU A 100 -19.82 -13.06 13.62
CA LEU A 100 -20.40 -11.73 13.55
C LEU A 100 -19.67 -10.94 12.45
N PRO A 101 -20.16 -10.96 11.20
CA PRO A 101 -19.49 -10.26 10.11
C PRO A 101 -19.52 -8.75 10.35
N ARG A 102 -18.36 -8.09 10.22
CA ARG A 102 -18.26 -6.64 10.39
C ARG A 102 -18.81 -5.92 9.16
N PRO A 103 -19.73 -4.94 9.31
CA PRO A 103 -20.20 -4.13 8.19
C PRO A 103 -19.05 -3.50 7.41
N GLY A 104 -19.11 -3.54 6.08
CA GLY A 104 -18.07 -2.99 5.19
C GLY A 104 -16.81 -3.84 5.03
N HIS A 105 -16.65 -4.93 5.80
CA HIS A 105 -15.53 -5.85 5.68
C HIS A 105 -15.84 -7.08 4.82
N ALA A 106 -14.79 -7.80 4.42
CA ALA A 106 -14.89 -8.99 3.58
C ALA A 106 -15.42 -10.24 4.32
N ASP A 107 -15.62 -10.18 5.64
CA ASP A 107 -15.88 -11.34 6.52
C ASP A 107 -16.95 -12.30 5.96
N PHE A 108 -18.14 -11.79 5.66
CA PHE A 108 -19.24 -12.59 5.12
C PHE A 108 -18.93 -13.12 3.71
N THR A 109 -18.47 -12.26 2.82
CA THR A 109 -18.18 -12.65 1.43
C THR A 109 -17.06 -13.68 1.32
N ALA A 110 -16.04 -13.59 2.17
CA ALA A 110 -14.96 -14.56 2.28
C ALA A 110 -15.50 -15.89 2.82
N TYR A 111 -16.26 -15.86 3.91
CA TYR A 111 -16.87 -17.06 4.46
C TYR A 111 -17.71 -17.80 3.43
N THR A 112 -18.61 -17.11 2.73
CA THR A 112 -19.47 -17.70 1.69
C THR A 112 -18.65 -18.24 0.53
N LYS A 113 -17.69 -17.46 0.01
CA LYS A 113 -16.87 -17.85 -1.15
C LYS A 113 -15.99 -19.07 -0.87
N TYR A 114 -15.43 -19.15 0.34
CA TYR A 114 -14.48 -20.19 0.74
C TYR A 114 -15.12 -21.28 1.59
N GLY A 115 -16.45 -21.34 1.71
CA GLY A 115 -17.14 -22.35 2.50
C GLY A 115 -16.72 -22.38 3.98
N GLY A 116 -16.33 -21.23 4.54
CA GLY A 116 -15.87 -21.09 5.91
C GLY A 116 -14.42 -21.52 6.19
N PHE A 117 -13.64 -21.81 5.15
CA PHE A 117 -12.23 -22.21 5.27
C PHE A 117 -11.23 -21.04 5.20
N ASN A 118 -11.69 -19.79 5.08
CA ASN A 118 -10.81 -18.62 5.12
C ASN A 118 -10.28 -18.36 6.54
N ASP A 119 -9.06 -17.84 6.64
CA ASP A 119 -8.60 -17.25 7.90
C ASP A 119 -9.38 -15.96 8.16
N PHE A 120 -10.18 -15.94 9.22
CA PHE A 120 -10.99 -14.79 9.64
C PHE A 120 -10.21 -13.84 10.56
N ARG A 121 -9.08 -14.27 11.12
CA ARG A 121 -8.32 -13.51 12.12
C ARG A 121 -7.70 -12.28 11.46
N GLY A 122 -7.99 -11.09 11.99
CA GLY A 122 -7.48 -9.82 11.43
C GLY A 122 -7.85 -9.58 9.97
N GLY A 123 -8.94 -10.19 9.49
CA GLY A 123 -9.35 -10.16 8.08
C GLY A 123 -8.53 -11.06 7.14
N GLY A 124 -7.57 -11.83 7.66
CA GLY A 124 -6.75 -12.78 6.89
C GLY A 124 -6.15 -12.17 5.63
N ARG A 125 -6.49 -12.75 4.48
CA ARG A 125 -6.01 -12.32 3.15
C ARG A 125 -6.59 -10.98 2.68
N PHE A 126 -7.66 -10.49 3.30
CA PHE A 126 -8.34 -9.23 2.94
C PHE A 126 -7.90 -8.05 3.82
N SER A 127 -6.91 -8.27 4.69
CA SER A 127 -6.39 -7.27 5.60
C SER A 127 -5.57 -6.19 4.88
N GLY A 128 -5.63 -4.96 5.40
CA GLY A 128 -4.72 -3.88 5.01
C GLY A 128 -3.23 -4.26 5.17
N ARG A 129 -2.90 -5.26 6.00
CA ARG A 129 -1.53 -5.80 6.14
C ARG A 129 -0.91 -6.21 4.81
N ILE A 130 -1.72 -6.69 3.86
CA ILE A 130 -1.22 -7.13 2.55
C ILE A 130 -0.61 -5.98 1.75
N THR A 131 -0.95 -4.72 2.04
CA THR A 131 -0.32 -3.55 1.38
C THR A 131 1.18 -3.46 1.63
N ALA A 132 1.72 -4.07 2.70
CA ALA A 132 3.17 -4.18 2.89
C ALA A 132 3.86 -4.90 1.71
N THR A 133 3.17 -5.89 1.13
CA THR A 133 3.64 -6.63 -0.06
C THR A 133 3.67 -5.73 -1.30
N PHE A 134 2.72 -4.80 -1.42
CA PHE A 134 2.67 -3.83 -2.52
C PHE A 134 3.79 -2.80 -2.40
N VAL A 135 4.05 -2.32 -1.18
CA VAL A 135 5.13 -1.35 -0.91
C VAL A 135 6.51 -1.98 -1.15
N MET A 136 6.73 -3.21 -0.70
CA MET A 136 7.99 -3.94 -0.99
C MET A 136 8.25 -4.06 -2.50
N ALA A 137 7.24 -4.44 -3.28
CA ALA A 137 7.39 -4.52 -4.73
C ALA A 137 7.48 -3.14 -5.40
N GLY A 138 6.72 -2.16 -4.89
CA GLY A 138 6.73 -0.78 -5.34
C GLY A 138 8.08 -0.10 -5.15
N ALA A 139 8.83 -0.45 -4.10
CA ALA A 139 10.20 0.02 -3.90
C ALA A 139 11.13 -0.44 -5.03
N VAL A 140 11.02 -1.70 -5.46
CA VAL A 140 11.78 -2.23 -6.61
C VAL A 140 11.33 -1.57 -7.91
N ALA A 141 10.02 -1.44 -8.14
CA ALA A 141 9.47 -0.79 -9.32
C ALA A 141 9.89 0.69 -9.42
N ARG A 142 9.92 1.41 -8.29
CA ARG A 142 10.39 2.81 -8.20
C ARG A 142 11.84 2.94 -8.66
N LYS A 143 12.72 2.00 -8.29
CA LYS A 143 14.13 2.00 -8.75
C LYS A 143 14.22 1.76 -10.25
N LEU A 144 13.38 0.89 -10.80
CA LEU A 144 13.33 0.62 -12.24
C LEU A 144 12.83 1.84 -13.03
N LEU A 145 11.75 2.47 -12.58
CA LEU A 145 11.21 3.71 -13.16
C LEU A 145 12.23 4.86 -13.12
N GLY A 146 13.01 4.96 -12.05
CA GLY A 146 14.07 5.96 -11.92
C GLY A 146 15.16 5.87 -13.00
N ILE A 147 15.40 4.69 -13.61
CA ILE A 147 16.37 4.55 -14.71
C ILE A 147 15.96 5.37 -15.93
N ILE A 148 14.65 5.48 -16.18
CA ILE A 148 14.08 6.24 -17.30
C ILE A 148 13.63 7.65 -16.89
N GLY A 149 14.02 8.11 -15.70
CA GLY A 149 13.72 9.45 -15.19
C GLY A 149 12.28 9.63 -14.69
N VAL A 150 11.49 8.56 -14.57
CA VAL A 150 10.12 8.63 -14.04
C VAL A 150 10.16 8.74 -12.53
N GLU A 151 9.41 9.69 -12.00
CA GLU A 151 9.26 9.93 -10.58
C GLU A 151 7.80 9.83 -10.17
N VAL A 152 7.53 9.23 -9.00
CA VAL A 152 6.16 9.09 -8.47
C VAL A 152 6.09 9.67 -7.07
N VAL A 153 5.20 10.63 -6.87
CA VAL A 153 4.90 11.23 -5.57
C VAL A 153 3.43 11.05 -5.25
N ALA A 154 3.09 11.08 -3.96
CA ALA A 154 1.70 11.02 -3.51
C ALA A 154 1.54 11.85 -2.25
N HIS A 155 0.36 12.46 -2.10
CA HIS A 155 0.02 13.29 -0.96
C HIS A 155 -1.47 13.22 -0.66
N THR A 156 -1.83 13.55 0.58
CA THR A 156 -3.23 13.59 1.01
C THR A 156 -3.87 14.90 0.57
N VAL A 157 -4.99 14.81 -0.12
CA VAL A 157 -5.76 15.99 -0.58
C VAL A 157 -7.05 16.20 0.19
N ALA A 158 -7.61 15.18 0.83
CA ALA A 158 -8.75 15.36 1.72
C ALA A 158 -8.84 14.29 2.81
N ILE A 159 -9.34 14.66 4.00
CA ILE A 159 -9.76 13.72 5.06
C ILE A 159 -11.03 14.26 5.71
N GLY A 160 -12.05 13.41 5.86
CA GLY A 160 -13.28 13.77 6.57
C GLY A 160 -14.02 14.98 6.00
N GLY A 161 -13.89 15.25 4.70
CA GLY A 161 -14.50 16.40 4.01
C GLY A 161 -13.70 17.71 4.12
N ILE A 162 -12.55 17.71 4.80
CA ILE A 162 -11.61 18.82 4.79
C ILE A 162 -10.71 18.65 3.58
N GLU A 163 -10.67 19.64 2.70
CA GLU A 163 -9.90 19.62 1.45
C GLU A 163 -8.65 20.50 1.58
N ALA A 164 -7.53 20.00 1.06
CA ALA A 164 -6.30 20.75 0.91
C ALA A 164 -6.41 21.73 -0.27
N GLY A 165 -5.81 22.90 -0.14
CA GLY A 165 -5.67 23.81 -1.29
C GLY A 165 -4.81 23.19 -2.38
N ALA A 166 -5.10 23.50 -3.65
CA ALA A 166 -4.31 23.04 -4.79
C ALA A 166 -2.84 23.48 -4.64
N LYS A 167 -1.91 22.54 -4.81
CA LYS A 167 -0.45 22.76 -4.70
C LYS A 167 0.25 22.40 -5.99
N GLN A 168 1.31 23.13 -6.32
CA GLN A 168 2.17 22.74 -7.43
C GLN A 168 2.96 21.48 -7.10
N VAL A 169 3.40 20.74 -8.12
CA VAL A 169 4.07 19.46 -7.91
C VAL A 169 5.38 19.61 -7.13
N GLU A 170 6.09 20.72 -7.31
CA GLU A 170 7.30 21.05 -6.56
C GLU A 170 7.01 21.23 -5.07
N GLU A 171 5.87 21.84 -4.72
CA GLU A 171 5.43 21.97 -3.34
C GLU A 171 5.10 20.60 -2.77
N VAL A 172 4.31 19.78 -3.49
CA VAL A 172 3.97 18.41 -3.07
C VAL A 172 5.23 17.59 -2.78
N LYS A 173 6.24 17.68 -3.65
CA LYS A 173 7.55 17.04 -3.45
C LYS A 173 8.24 17.48 -2.17
N ALA A 174 8.23 18.77 -1.88
CA ALA A 174 8.90 19.34 -0.71
C ALA A 174 8.15 19.03 0.60
N SER A 175 6.82 18.93 0.57
CA SER A 175 5.98 18.89 1.75
C SER A 175 5.37 17.51 2.06
N ALA A 176 5.34 16.56 1.12
CA ALA A 176 4.71 15.26 1.35
C ALA A 176 5.35 14.46 2.50
N GLU A 177 6.56 14.81 2.94
CA GLU A 177 7.22 14.20 4.10
C GLU A 177 7.33 15.12 5.32
N SER A 178 6.82 16.36 5.22
CA SER A 178 6.95 17.36 6.29
C SER A 178 6.00 17.12 7.46
N ASN A 179 4.90 16.41 7.23
CA ASN A 179 3.88 16.13 8.24
C ASN A 179 3.36 14.70 8.16
N ARG A 180 2.64 14.31 9.22
CA ARG A 180 2.18 12.94 9.44
C ARG A 180 1.10 12.48 8.46
N LEU A 181 0.31 13.40 7.94
CA LEU A 181 -0.72 13.10 6.96
C LEU A 181 -0.19 13.15 5.54
N ARG A 182 1.06 13.56 5.34
CA ARG A 182 1.65 13.77 4.01
C ARG A 182 0.79 14.67 3.15
N CYS A 183 0.17 15.67 3.76
CA CYS A 183 -0.65 16.65 3.06
C CYS A 183 0.27 17.80 2.61
N ALA A 184 0.16 18.25 1.36
CA ALA A 184 0.97 19.37 0.89
C ALA A 184 0.50 20.74 1.37
N ASP A 185 -0.66 20.80 2.02
CA ASP A 185 -1.20 21.98 2.67
C ASP A 185 -1.10 21.85 4.20
N PRO A 186 -0.16 22.57 4.86
CA PRO A 186 0.02 22.48 6.30
C PRO A 186 -1.21 22.91 7.11
N GLU A 187 -1.96 23.91 6.65
CA GLU A 187 -3.14 24.41 7.37
C GLU A 187 -4.25 23.37 7.33
N ALA A 188 -4.55 22.83 6.14
CA ALA A 188 -5.51 21.75 6.00
C ALA A 188 -5.06 20.49 6.75
N ALA A 189 -3.75 20.19 6.79
CA ALA A 189 -3.21 19.06 7.55
C ALA A 189 -3.53 19.16 9.05
N GLU A 190 -3.42 20.35 9.64
CA GLU A 190 -3.79 20.55 11.05
C GLU A 190 -5.27 20.35 11.30
N GLU A 191 -6.13 20.83 10.41
CA GLU A 191 -7.58 20.65 10.50
C GLU A 191 -7.97 19.18 10.36
N MET A 192 -7.39 18.47 9.38
CA MET A 192 -7.57 17.04 9.19
C MET A 192 -7.14 16.25 10.44
N LEU A 193 -6.03 16.62 11.08
CA LEU A 193 -5.59 16.00 12.34
C LEU A 193 -6.59 16.20 13.47
N ARG A 194 -7.17 17.40 13.62
CA ARG A 194 -8.22 17.66 14.61
C ARG A 194 -9.47 16.83 14.33
N ALA A 195 -9.86 16.68 13.07
CA ALA A 195 -10.99 15.84 12.68
C ALA A 195 -10.76 14.36 12.99
N ILE A 196 -9.55 13.84 12.71
CA ILE A 196 -9.16 12.46 13.07
C ILE A 196 -9.24 12.24 14.58
N GLU A 197 -8.71 13.17 15.39
CA GLU A 197 -8.74 13.06 16.84
C GLU A 197 -10.18 13.06 17.40
N LYS A 198 -11.03 13.91 16.84
CA LYS A 198 -12.45 13.96 17.19
C LYS A 198 -13.14 12.63 16.86
N ALA A 199 -13.00 12.15 15.62
CA ALA A 199 -13.58 10.87 15.21
C ALA A 199 -13.11 9.72 16.09
N ARG A 200 -11.82 9.70 16.47
CA ARG A 200 -11.25 8.73 17.40
C ARG A 200 -11.92 8.76 18.77
N THR A 201 -12.12 9.95 19.33
CA THR A 201 -12.79 10.13 20.63
C THR A 201 -14.26 9.68 20.57
N ASP A 202 -14.92 9.92 19.43
CA ASP A 202 -16.31 9.55 19.18
C ASP A 202 -16.48 8.04 18.83
N GLY A 203 -15.38 7.30 18.65
CA GLY A 203 -15.41 5.90 18.24
C GLY A 203 -15.81 5.69 16.78
N ASP A 204 -15.62 6.73 15.95
CA ASP A 204 -15.94 6.76 14.53
C ASP A 204 -14.66 6.70 13.67
N SER A 205 -14.82 6.67 12.35
CA SER A 205 -13.74 6.62 11.37
C SER A 205 -13.98 7.59 10.23
N LEU A 206 -12.89 8.08 9.62
CA LEU A 206 -12.94 8.98 8.48
C LEU A 206 -12.31 8.33 7.26
N GLY A 207 -12.89 8.60 6.09
CA GLY A 207 -12.25 8.36 4.80
C GLY A 207 -11.40 9.56 4.38
N GLY A 208 -10.80 9.44 3.20
CA GLY A 208 -10.01 10.50 2.60
C GLY A 208 -9.72 10.25 1.13
N VAL A 209 -9.01 11.20 0.53
CA VAL A 209 -8.59 11.18 -0.87
C VAL A 209 -7.07 11.40 -0.91
N ILE A 210 -6.39 10.55 -1.66
CA ILE A 210 -4.95 10.60 -1.90
C ILE A 210 -4.75 10.87 -3.40
N GLU A 211 -3.92 11.85 -3.72
CA GLU A 211 -3.50 12.12 -5.09
C GLU A 211 -2.11 11.52 -5.33
N GLY A 212 -1.98 10.80 -6.45
CA GLY A 212 -0.70 10.29 -6.94
C GLY A 212 -0.30 10.97 -8.23
N ILE A 213 0.94 11.44 -8.31
CA ILE A 213 1.47 12.19 -9.46
C ILE A 213 2.69 11.45 -9.99
N ALA A 214 2.66 11.06 -11.27
CA ALA A 214 3.79 10.50 -11.99
C ALA A 214 4.35 11.53 -12.96
N LEU A 215 5.64 11.83 -12.83
CA LEU A 215 6.36 12.82 -13.62
C LEU A 215 7.26 12.15 -14.65
N ASN A 216 7.53 12.87 -15.75
CA ASN A 216 8.42 12.45 -16.84
C ASN A 216 8.03 11.10 -17.45
N VAL A 217 6.73 10.76 -17.42
CA VAL A 217 6.21 9.53 -17.99
C VAL A 217 6.41 9.57 -19.52
N PRO A 218 7.11 8.58 -20.13
CA PRO A 218 7.28 8.53 -21.58
C PRO A 218 5.93 8.52 -22.31
N ALA A 219 5.86 9.25 -23.42
CA ALA A 219 4.69 9.22 -24.28
C ALA A 219 4.50 7.81 -24.89
N GLY A 220 3.24 7.38 -24.97
CA GLY A 220 2.87 6.10 -25.59
C GLY A 220 2.89 4.88 -24.66
N LEU A 221 2.98 5.07 -23.33
CA LEU A 221 2.75 3.97 -22.38
C LEU A 221 1.27 3.56 -22.33
N GLY A 222 1.05 2.24 -22.29
CA GLY A 222 -0.27 1.63 -22.33
C GLY A 222 -0.56 1.00 -23.69
N GLU A 223 -1.54 0.12 -23.73
CA GLU A 223 -1.97 -0.61 -24.92
C GLU A 223 -3.43 -0.27 -25.26
N PRO A 224 -3.89 -0.55 -26.49
CA PRO A 224 -5.28 -0.29 -26.87
C PRO A 224 -6.32 -1.14 -26.09
N VAL A 225 -7.53 -0.60 -25.98
CA VAL A 225 -8.80 -1.29 -25.62
C VAL A 225 -8.86 -1.89 -24.21
N PHE A 226 -8.13 -2.96 -23.92
CA PHE A 226 -8.25 -3.73 -22.67
C PHE A 226 -7.03 -3.64 -21.76
N ASP A 227 -5.97 -3.02 -22.25
CA ASP A 227 -4.69 -2.91 -21.57
C ASP A 227 -4.23 -1.44 -21.54
N THR A 228 -5.21 -0.53 -21.43
CA THR A 228 -4.94 0.91 -21.31
C THR A 228 -4.23 1.19 -20.00
N LEU A 229 -3.37 2.21 -19.98
CA LEU A 229 -2.63 2.59 -18.78
C LEU A 229 -3.59 2.94 -17.62
N GLU A 230 -4.63 3.73 -17.89
CA GLU A 230 -5.66 4.07 -16.90
C GLU A 230 -6.45 2.85 -16.42
N GLY A 231 -6.74 1.89 -17.31
CA GLY A 231 -7.39 0.64 -16.94
C GLY A 231 -6.54 -0.21 -15.99
N ASP A 232 -5.24 -0.32 -16.29
CA ASP A 232 -4.27 -1.02 -15.45
C ASP A 232 -4.07 -0.34 -14.10
N LEU A 233 -3.95 0.98 -14.09
CA LEU A 233 -3.86 1.78 -12.86
C LEU A 233 -5.14 1.67 -12.03
N SER A 234 -6.32 1.76 -12.65
CA SER A 234 -7.61 1.60 -11.97
C SER A 234 -7.71 0.26 -11.27
N ARG A 235 -7.32 -0.82 -11.97
CA ARG A 235 -7.29 -2.17 -11.40
C ARG A 235 -6.33 -2.25 -10.21
N ALA A 236 -5.15 -1.66 -10.32
CA ALA A 236 -4.16 -1.65 -9.24
C ALA A 236 -4.63 -0.86 -8.02
N MET A 237 -5.22 0.33 -8.23
CA MET A 237 -5.72 1.17 -7.14
C MET A 237 -6.93 0.54 -6.44
N CYS A 238 -7.86 -0.05 -7.19
CA CYS A 238 -9.00 -0.78 -6.62
C CYS A 238 -8.60 -2.07 -5.89
N ALA A 239 -7.36 -2.56 -6.06
CA ALA A 239 -6.84 -3.68 -5.29
C ALA A 239 -6.38 -3.26 -3.87
N ILE A 240 -6.22 -1.95 -3.61
CA ILE A 240 -5.88 -1.43 -2.29
C ILE A 240 -7.14 -1.52 -1.40
N PRO A 241 -7.06 -2.19 -0.22
CA PRO A 241 -8.20 -2.28 0.68
C PRO A 241 -8.76 -0.90 1.04
N ALA A 242 -10.10 -0.82 1.12
CA ALA A 242 -10.88 0.39 1.40
C ALA A 242 -11.02 1.42 0.25
N VAL A 243 -10.29 1.30 -0.87
CA VAL A 243 -10.53 2.15 -2.04
C VAL A 243 -11.93 1.90 -2.62
N LYS A 244 -12.64 2.99 -2.94
CA LYS A 244 -14.01 2.97 -3.51
C LYS A 244 -14.15 3.68 -4.85
N GLY A 245 -13.17 4.48 -5.24
CA GLY A 245 -13.16 5.24 -6.48
C GLY A 245 -11.73 5.59 -6.89
N VAL A 246 -11.54 5.83 -8.18
CA VAL A 246 -10.29 6.26 -8.80
C VAL A 246 -10.65 7.28 -9.87
N GLU A 247 -9.93 8.39 -9.90
CA GLU A 247 -10.13 9.49 -10.83
C GLU A 247 -8.78 9.81 -11.49
N PHE A 248 -8.81 10.30 -12.73
CA PHE A 248 -7.62 10.64 -13.50
C PHE A 248 -7.75 12.06 -14.06
N GLY A 249 -6.84 12.95 -13.65
CA GLY A 249 -6.79 14.30 -14.19
C GLY A 249 -7.97 15.16 -13.74
N SER A 250 -8.71 15.70 -14.71
CA SER A 250 -9.72 16.77 -14.52
C SER A 250 -11.02 16.31 -13.89
#